data_AF-A0A2K3KRG6-F1
#
_entry.id   AF-A0A2K3KRG6-F1
#
_cell.length_a   1.000
_cell.length_b   1.000
_cell.length_c   1.000
_cell.angle_alpha   90.00
_cell.angle_beta   90.00
_cell.angle_gamma   90.00
#
_symmetry.space_group_name_H-M   'P 1'
#
loop_
_entity.id
_entity.type
_entity.pdbx_description
1 polymer ?
#
loop_
_entity_poly.entity_id
_entity_poly.type
_entity_poly.pdbx_seq_one_letter_code
_entity_poly.pdbx_strand_id
1 'polypeptide(L)' 'EELNMDLFSNCMDTVERCLRDAKMDKSSVHDIVLVGGSTRILKVQQLLKDLFNGKELCKSINPDEAVAYGAA' A
#
# COMPACT_ATOMS: atom_id res chain seq x y z
N GLU A 1 -7.39 -16.38 4.27
CA GLU A 1 -6.96 -15.41 3.24
C GLU A 1 -7.65 -15.64 1.90
N GLU A 2 -7.77 -16.90 1.44
CA GLU A 2 -8.37 -17.26 0.14
C GLU A 2 -9.74 -16.63 -0.17
N LEU A 3 -10.63 -16.48 0.83
CA LEU A 3 -11.96 -15.88 0.64
C LEU A 3 -11.96 -14.40 0.24
N ASN A 4 -10.87 -13.66 0.51
CA ASN A 4 -10.76 -12.23 0.21
C ASN A 4 -9.62 -11.95 -0.78
N MET A 5 -9.06 -12.99 -1.41
CA MET A 5 -7.93 -12.82 -2.33
C MET A 5 -8.30 -11.99 -3.55
N ASP A 6 -9.53 -12.13 -4.04
CA ASP A 6 -10.10 -11.31 -5.11
C ASP A 6 -10.11 -9.82 -4.74
N LEU A 7 -10.56 -9.48 -3.52
CA LEU A 7 -10.57 -8.11 -3.03
C LEU A 7 -9.14 -7.54 -2.90
N PHE A 8 -8.20 -8.34 -2.37
CA PHE A 8 -6.81 -7.91 -2.26
C PHE A 8 -6.14 -7.71 -3.62
N SER A 9 -6.41 -8.57 -4.59
CA SER A 9 -5.93 -8.41 -5.97
C SER A 9 -6.49 -7.14 -6.62
N ASN A 10 -7.79 -6.87 -6.47
CA ASN A 10 -8.41 -5.64 -6.99
C ASN A 10 -7.78 -4.37 -6.39
N CYS A 11 -7.36 -4.41 -5.12
CA CYS A 11 -6.60 -3.31 -4.53
C CYS A 11 -5.25 -3.10 -5.22
N MET A 12 -4.52 -4.18 -5.55
CA MET A 12 -3.23 -4.08 -6.26
C MET A 12 -3.41 -3.51 -7.68
N ASP A 13 -4.45 -3.91 -8.40
CA ASP A 13 -4.76 -3.37 -9.72
C ASP A 13 -4.99 -1.85 -9.68
N THR A 14 -5.60 -1.37 -8.59
CA THR A 14 -5.81 0.07 -8.36
C THR A 14 -4.49 0.81 -8.16
N VAL A 15 -3.54 0.21 -7.44
CA VAL A 15 -2.19 0.78 -7.25
C VAL A 15 -1.46 0.87 -8.59
N GLU A 16 -1.50 -0.18 -9.40
CA GLU A 16 -0.87 -0.15 -10.72
C GLU A 16 -1.51 0.87 -11.66
N ARG A 17 -2.84 1.01 -11.61
CA ARG A 17 -3.54 2.04 -12.36
C ARG A 17 -3.11 3.44 -11.94
N CYS A 18 -3.00 3.69 -10.64
CA CYS A 18 -2.52 4.97 -10.12
C CYS A 18 -1.12 5.32 -10.64
N LEU A 19 -0.20 4.34 -10.65
CA LEU A 19 1.14 4.52 -11.22
C LEU A 19 1.12 4.82 -12.72
N ARG A 20 0.26 4.12 -13.49
CA ARG A 20 0.07 4.38 -14.93
C ARG A 20 -0.48 5.78 -15.17
N ASP A 21 -1.49 6.20 -14.42
CA ASP A 21 -2.11 7.52 -14.54
C ASP A 21 -1.11 8.63 -14.19
N ALA A 22 -0.24 8.38 -13.19
CA ALA A 22 0.87 9.26 -12.84
C ALA A 22 2.07 9.20 -13.81
N LYS A 23 2.08 8.25 -14.77
CA LYS A 23 3.21 7.93 -15.66
C LYS A 23 4.52 7.67 -14.90
N MET A 24 4.41 7.00 -13.76
CA MET A 24 5.54 6.67 -12.89
C MET A 24 5.84 5.18 -12.92
N ASP A 25 7.13 4.84 -12.90
CA ASP A 25 7.57 3.46 -12.68
C ASP A 25 7.52 3.10 -11.18
N LYS A 26 7.31 1.82 -10.88
CA LYS A 26 7.30 1.29 -9.50
C LYS A 26 8.59 1.63 -8.74
N SER A 27 9.74 1.66 -9.44
CA SER A 27 11.05 2.02 -8.86
C SER A 27 11.16 3.50 -8.45
N SER A 28 10.33 4.37 -9.02
CA SER A 28 10.34 5.81 -8.73
C SER A 28 9.62 6.17 -7.43
N VAL A 29 8.91 5.22 -6.81
CA VAL A 29 8.28 5.41 -5.50
C VAL A 29 9.36 5.32 -4.43
N HIS A 30 9.55 6.40 -3.65
CA HIS A 30 10.62 6.49 -2.64
C HIS A 30 10.21 5.88 -1.31
N ASP A 31 8.96 6.10 -0.89
CA ASP A 31 8.43 5.65 0.39
C ASP A 31 7.01 5.12 0.20
N ILE A 32 6.65 4.08 0.95
CA ILE A 32 5.31 3.49 0.94
C ILE A 32 4.76 3.60 2.35
N VAL A 33 3.82 4.52 2.56
CA VAL A 33 3.18 4.75 3.86
C VAL A 33 1.86 3.99 3.93
N LEU A 34 1.66 3.22 5.00
CA LEU A 34 0.42 2.48 5.24
C LEU A 34 -0.53 3.32 6.10
N VAL A 35 -1.76 3.54 5.62
CA VAL A 35 -2.79 4.34 6.30
C VAL A 35 -4.12 3.58 6.35
N GLY A 36 -4.77 3.60 7.50
CA GLY A 36 -6.04 2.92 7.76
C GLY A 36 -5.88 1.49 8.31
N GLY A 37 -6.82 1.07 9.16
CA GLY A 37 -6.75 -0.19 9.92
C GLY A 37 -6.60 -1.46 9.08
N SER A 38 -7.19 -1.53 7.88
CA SER A 38 -7.09 -2.70 7.00
C SER A 38 -5.67 -2.94 6.47
N THR A 39 -4.78 -1.94 6.54
CA THR A 39 -3.36 -2.11 6.17
C THR A 39 -2.58 -2.95 7.18
N ARG A 40 -3.17 -3.28 8.34
CA ARG A 40 -2.61 -4.22 9.33
C ARG A 40 -2.66 -5.68 8.87
N ILE A 41 -3.43 -6.00 7.82
CA ILE A 41 -3.51 -7.36 7.24
C ILE A 41 -2.16 -7.74 6.62
N LEU A 42 -1.55 -8.82 7.12
CA LEU A 42 -0.23 -9.29 6.68
C LEU A 42 -0.18 -9.62 5.18
N LYS A 43 -1.25 -10.21 4.64
CA LYS A 43 -1.32 -10.54 3.21
C LYS A 43 -1.26 -9.31 2.30
N VAL A 44 -1.95 -8.23 2.68
CA VAL A 44 -1.92 -6.96 1.94
C VAL A 44 -0.52 -6.34 1.98
N GLN A 45 0.13 -6.37 3.15
CA GLN A 45 1.51 -5.93 3.27
C GLN A 45 2.47 -6.76 2.39
N GLN A 46 2.28 -8.08 2.35
CA GLN A 46 3.09 -8.95 1.50
C GLN A 46 2.89 -8.63 0.01
N LEU A 47 1.64 -8.53 -0.44
CA LEU A 47 1.32 -8.20 -1.84
C LEU A 47 1.89 -6.82 -2.25
N LEU A 48 1.82 -5.82 -1.36
CA LEU A 48 2.43 -4.51 -1.61
C LEU A 48 3.96 -4.60 -1.69
N LYS A 49 4.60 -5.34 -0.78
CA LYS A 49 6.05 -5.56 -0.86
C LYS A 49 6.42 -6.23 -2.17
N ASP A 50 5.71 -7.28 -2.56
CA ASP A 50 5.96 -8.01 -3.80
C ASP A 50 5.76 -7.09 -5.02
N LEU A 51 4.72 -6.24 -5.01
CA LEU A 51 4.45 -5.26 -6.06
C LEU A 51 5.59 -4.24 -6.22
N PHE A 52 6.21 -3.83 -5.11
CA PHE A 52 7.32 -2.87 -5.09
C PHE A 52 8.69 -3.56 -4.93
N ASN A 53 8.86 -4.78 -5.46
CA ASN A 53 10.14 -5.50 -5.52
C ASN A 53 10.83 -5.68 -4.15
N GLY A 54 10.04 -5.99 -3.11
CA GLY A 54 10.53 -6.24 -1.76
C GLY A 54 10.82 -4.98 -0.94
N LYS A 55 10.44 -3.80 -1.44
CA LYS A 55 10.65 -2.53 -0.74
C LYS A 55 10.02 -2.52 0.66
N GLU A 56 10.74 -1.97 1.64
CA GLU A 56 10.20 -1.86 2.99
C GLU A 56 9.02 -0.89 3.06
N LEU A 57 7.99 -1.31 3.79
CA LEU A 57 6.81 -0.50 4.05
C LEU A 57 7.06 0.35 5.29
N CYS A 58 6.77 1.64 5.21
CA CYS A 58 6.97 2.58 6.30
C CYS A 58 5.92 2.32 7.40
N LYS A 59 6.41 1.94 8.59
CA LYS A 59 5.61 1.65 9.79
C LYS A 59 5.83 2.67 10.92
N SER A 60 6.60 3.72 10.66
CA SER A 60 6.95 4.73 11.68
C SER A 60 5.77 5.63 12.08
N ILE A 61 4.67 5.59 11.32
CA ILE A 61 3.46 6.38 11.55
C ILE A 61 2.32 5.43 11.93
N ASN A 62 1.59 5.77 13.00
CA ASN A 62 0.40 5.03 13.39
C ASN A 62 -0.67 5.16 12.28
N PRO A 63 -1.09 4.07 11.61
CA PRO A 63 -1.95 4.14 10.43
C PRO A 63 -3.33 4.73 10.71
N ASP A 64 -3.80 4.69 11.96
CA ASP A 64 -5.10 5.23 12.36
C ASP A 64 -5.05 6.72 12.68
N GLU A 65 -3.87 7.25 13.00
CA GLU A 65 -3.66 8.66 13.34
C GLU A 65 -2.93 9.43 12.24
N ALA A 66 -2.33 8.74 11.26
CA ALA A 66 -1.54 9.32 10.18
C ALA A 66 -2.26 10.46 9.44
N VAL A 67 -3.57 10.27 9.17
CA VAL A 67 -4.39 11.28 8.49
C VAL A 67 -4.67 12.47 9.40
N ALA A 68 -4.99 12.24 10.67
CA ALA A 68 -5.29 13.30 11.63
C ALA A 68 -4.04 14.15 11.94
N TYR A 69 -2.88 13.51 12.08
CA TYR A 69 -1.60 14.21 12.23
C TYR A 69 -1.22 15.03 10.99
N GLY A 70 -1.49 14.53 9.78
CA GLY A 70 -1.16 15.26 8.55
C GLY A 70 -2.09 16.42 8.22
N ALA A 71 -3.28 16.48 8.84
CA ALA A 71 -4.26 17.54 8.62
C ALA A 71 -4.15 18.72 9.60
N ALA A 72 -3.43 18.54 10.72
CA ALA A 72 -3.17 19.57 11.72
C ALA A 72 -2.01 20.49 11.32
#